data_AF-A0A661IX99-F1
#
_entry.id   AF-A0A661IX99-F1
#
_cell.length_a   1.000
_cell.length_b   1.000
_cell.length_c   1.000
_cell.angle_alpha   90.00
_cell.angle_beta   90.00
_cell.angle_gamma   90.00
#
_symmetry.space_group_name_H-M   'P 1'
#
loop_
_entity.id
_entity.type
_entity.pdbx_description
1 polymer ?
#
loop_
_entity_poly.entity_id
_entity_poly.type
_entity_poly.pdbx_seq_one_letter_code
_entity_poly.pdbx_strand_id
1 'polypeptide(L)'
;VRKILDEFHCEEQSCGYSILLNQGHLSAVHALELACHDVETPLQRMEHSLHPWIAFVLLPVFAFANAGLSLKGINVASVLAQPLTIGIALGLLVGKPLGVTLFSFLAVKTNIAVLPAGVRWSHIIGAGMLGGIGFTMSLFVSNLSFVSPDLLNYSKLGILLGSILSAAAGLLFLTCECSLQSRREAASSA
;
A
#
# COMPACT_ATOMS: atom_id res chain seq x y z
N VAL A 1 -15.55 -31.32 -2.98
CA VAL A 1 -15.16 -30.79 -1.65
C VAL A 1 -15.55 -31.70 -0.51
N ARG A 2 -16.85 -31.99 -0.24
CA ARG A 2 -17.27 -32.85 0.88
C ARG A 2 -16.65 -34.26 0.87
N LYS A 3 -16.65 -34.94 -0.28
CA LYS A 3 -15.93 -36.23 -0.47
C LYS A 3 -14.42 -36.16 -0.22
N ILE A 4 -13.78 -35.02 -0.53
CA ILE A 4 -12.33 -34.87 -0.36
C ILE A 4 -12.00 -34.59 1.12
N LEU A 5 -12.89 -33.91 1.85
CA LEU A 5 -12.83 -33.71 3.30
C LEU A 5 -13.04 -35.00 4.09
N ASP A 6 -13.87 -35.91 3.57
CA ASP A 6 -14.08 -37.23 4.18
C ASP A 6 -12.81 -38.10 4.08
N GLU A 7 -11.98 -37.91 3.06
CA GLU A 7 -10.67 -38.59 2.89
C GLU A 7 -9.64 -38.20 3.97
N PHE A 8 -9.82 -37.05 4.64
CA PHE A 8 -8.97 -36.63 5.76
C PHE A 8 -9.44 -37.16 7.12
N HIS A 9 -10.65 -37.73 7.22
CA HIS A 9 -11.12 -38.38 8.45
C HIS A 9 -10.51 -39.78 8.55
N CYS A 10 -9.35 -39.86 9.20
CA CYS A 10 -8.80 -41.15 9.61
C CYS A 10 -9.38 -41.54 10.97
N GLU A 11 -10.03 -42.70 11.04
CA GLU A 11 -10.32 -43.37 12.32
C GLU A 11 -9.00 -43.53 13.10
N GLU A 12 -9.11 -43.30 14.41
CA GLU A 12 -8.01 -43.19 15.36
C GLU A 12 -6.84 -44.15 15.03
N GLN A 13 -5.67 -43.55 14.80
CA GLN A 13 -4.34 -44.18 14.83
C GLN A 13 -3.81 -44.89 13.57
N SER A 14 -4.41 -44.73 12.39
CA SER A 14 -3.88 -45.35 11.14
C SER A 14 -3.12 -44.41 10.19
N CYS A 15 -3.38 -43.09 10.25
CA CYS A 15 -2.66 -42.12 9.44
C CYS A 15 -1.43 -41.61 10.19
N GLY A 16 -0.25 -41.80 9.61
CA GLY A 16 1.01 -41.30 10.15
C GLY A 16 0.95 -39.82 10.52
N TYR A 17 1.79 -39.44 11.50
CA TYR A 17 1.81 -38.14 12.18
C TYR A 17 2.06 -36.91 11.29
N SER A 18 2.30 -37.07 9.98
CA SER A 18 2.55 -35.94 9.08
C SER A 18 1.83 -36.10 7.74
N ILE A 19 1.21 -35.00 7.30
CA ILE A 19 0.55 -34.84 5.99
C ILE A 19 1.51 -35.10 4.82
N LEU A 20 2.82 -34.97 5.03
CA LEU A 20 3.85 -35.16 4.00
C LEU A 20 4.25 -36.63 3.77
N LEU A 21 3.90 -37.55 4.68
CA LEU A 21 4.21 -38.98 4.57
C LEU A 21 3.05 -39.84 4.07
N ASN A 22 1.82 -39.31 4.05
CA ASN A 22 0.64 -40.04 3.57
C ASN A 22 0.25 -39.57 2.15
N GLN A 23 0.45 -40.45 1.15
CA GLN A 23 0.12 -40.16 -0.25
C GLN A 23 -1.38 -39.89 -0.47
N GLY A 24 -2.27 -40.50 0.32
CA GLY A 24 -3.72 -40.25 0.24
C GLY A 24 -4.07 -38.80 0.59
N HIS A 25 -3.53 -38.29 1.70
CA HIS A 25 -3.71 -36.89 2.08
C HIS A 25 -3.10 -35.92 1.07
N LEU A 26 -1.93 -36.25 0.51
CA LEU A 26 -1.27 -35.41 -0.49
C LEU A 26 -2.08 -35.30 -1.79
N SER A 27 -2.68 -36.41 -2.24
CA SER A 27 -3.59 -36.41 -3.40
C SER A 27 -4.89 -35.64 -3.13
N ALA A 28 -5.43 -35.72 -1.92
CA ALA A 28 -6.63 -34.99 -1.52
C ALA A 28 -6.38 -33.46 -1.47
N VAL A 29 -5.23 -33.03 -0.95
CA VAL A 29 -4.82 -31.61 -1.00
C VAL A 29 -4.68 -31.12 -2.44
N HIS A 30 -4.00 -31.89 -3.30
CA HIS A 30 -3.79 -31.50 -4.69
C HIS A 30 -5.12 -31.45 -5.49
N ALA A 31 -6.06 -32.37 -5.21
CA ALA A 31 -7.40 -32.33 -5.79
C ALA A 31 -8.22 -31.11 -5.32
N LEU A 32 -8.04 -30.69 -4.07
CA LEU A 32 -8.63 -29.45 -3.56
C LEU A 32 -8.01 -28.21 -4.22
N GLU A 33 -6.69 -28.17 -4.38
CA GLU A 33 -5.99 -27.07 -5.06
C GLU A 33 -6.47 -26.90 -6.51
N LEU A 34 -6.57 -28.00 -7.26
CA LEU A 34 -7.11 -28.00 -8.63
C LEU A 34 -8.57 -27.51 -8.67
N ALA A 35 -9.42 -28.00 -7.77
CA ALA A 35 -10.81 -27.57 -7.69
C ALA A 35 -10.95 -26.09 -7.32
N CYS A 36 -10.10 -25.57 -6.43
CA CYS A 36 -10.05 -24.15 -6.09
C CYS A 36 -9.58 -23.30 -7.28
N HIS A 37 -8.57 -23.76 -8.00
CA HIS A 37 -8.04 -23.08 -9.19
C HIS A 37 -9.07 -23.03 -10.34
N ASP A 38 -9.88 -24.07 -10.53
CA ASP A 38 -10.95 -24.10 -11.55
C ASP A 38 -12.10 -23.13 -11.24
N VAL A 39 -12.37 -22.88 -9.96
CA VAL A 39 -13.41 -21.95 -9.49
C VAL A 39 -12.92 -20.49 -9.53
N GLU A 40 -11.59 -20.27 -9.50
CA GLU A 40 -11.03 -18.92 -9.55
C GLU A 40 -11.22 -18.28 -10.93
N THR A 41 -11.65 -17.02 -10.96
CA THR A 41 -11.85 -16.32 -12.24
C THR A 41 -10.52 -16.18 -12.99
N PRO A 42 -10.51 -16.27 -14.32
CA PRO A 42 -9.28 -16.12 -15.11
C PRO A 42 -8.62 -14.74 -14.89
N LEU A 43 -9.42 -13.71 -14.63
CA LEU A 43 -8.90 -12.36 -14.35
C LEU A 43 -8.11 -12.32 -13.05
N GLN A 44 -8.61 -12.95 -11.98
CA GLN A 44 -7.94 -12.97 -10.69
C GLN A 44 -6.64 -13.78 -10.73
N ARG A 45 -6.63 -14.89 -11.48
CA ARG A 45 -5.41 -15.67 -11.77
C ARG A 45 -4.36 -14.83 -12.50
N MET A 46 -4.78 -14.03 -13.48
CA MET A 46 -3.89 -13.10 -14.18
C MET A 46 -3.36 -11.99 -13.27
N GLU A 47 -4.21 -11.38 -12.44
CA GLU A 47 -3.81 -10.35 -11.47
C GLU A 47 -2.74 -10.89 -10.52
N HIS A 48 -2.98 -12.05 -9.90
CA HIS A 48 -2.04 -12.67 -8.96
C HIS A 48 -0.70 -12.98 -9.62
N SER A 49 -0.72 -13.44 -10.88
CA SER A 49 0.48 -13.73 -11.66
C SER A 49 1.25 -12.47 -12.05
N LEU A 50 0.57 -11.36 -12.36
CA LEU A 50 1.19 -10.10 -12.77
C LEU A 50 1.71 -9.27 -11.60
N HIS A 51 1.07 -9.35 -10.43
CA HIS A 51 1.42 -8.55 -9.25
C HIS A 51 2.92 -8.60 -8.88
N PRO A 52 3.59 -9.77 -8.79
CA PRO A 52 5.01 -9.82 -8.48
C PRO A 52 5.89 -9.19 -9.57
N TRP A 53 5.56 -9.38 -10.85
CA TRP A 53 6.29 -8.74 -11.96
C TRP A 53 6.16 -7.22 -11.90
N ILE A 54 4.97 -6.72 -11.59
CA ILE A 54 4.74 -5.28 -11.45
C ILE A 54 5.53 -4.72 -10.27
N ALA A 55 5.42 -5.36 -9.10
CA ALA A 55 6.03 -4.88 -7.87
C ALA A 55 7.58 -4.95 -7.89
N PHE A 56 8.16 -6.03 -8.41
CA PHE A 56 9.61 -6.28 -8.33
C PHE A 56 10.39 -5.91 -9.58
N VAL A 57 9.76 -5.77 -10.74
CA VAL A 57 10.45 -5.44 -12.00
C VAL A 57 10.00 -4.09 -12.55
N LEU A 58 8.71 -3.94 -12.83
CA LEU A 58 8.22 -2.73 -13.51
C LEU A 58 8.36 -1.48 -12.64
N LEU A 59 7.93 -1.51 -11.37
CA LEU A 59 8.02 -0.36 -10.49
C LEU A 59 9.47 0.09 -10.23
N PRO A 60 10.43 -0.80 -9.91
CA PRO A 60 11.83 -0.41 -9.75
C PRO A 60 12.46 0.15 -11.03
N VAL A 61 12.21 -0.48 -12.19
CA VAL A 61 12.73 0.00 -13.48
C VAL A 61 12.13 1.37 -13.82
N PHE A 62 10.82 1.54 -13.62
CA PHE A 62 10.14 2.81 -13.83
C PHE A 62 10.71 3.91 -12.94
N ALA A 63 10.87 3.62 -11.65
CA ALA A 63 11.45 4.54 -10.68
C ALA A 63 12.88 4.90 -11.09
N PHE A 64 13.72 3.94 -11.46
CA PHE A 64 15.09 4.19 -11.89
C PHE A 64 15.17 5.07 -13.14
N ALA A 65 14.35 4.78 -14.16
CA ALA A 65 14.33 5.55 -15.41
C ALA A 65 13.84 7.01 -15.20
N ASN A 66 12.87 7.21 -14.30
CA ASN A 66 12.22 8.52 -14.11
C ASN A 66 12.80 9.34 -12.96
N ALA A 67 13.43 8.72 -11.97
CA ALA A 67 14.05 9.39 -10.83
C ALA A 67 15.43 9.99 -11.16
N GLY A 68 15.95 9.81 -12.38
CA GLY A 68 17.15 10.50 -12.85
C GLY A 68 16.98 12.02 -12.74
N LEU A 69 17.61 12.62 -11.73
CA LEU A 69 17.58 14.06 -11.47
C LEU A 69 18.94 14.65 -11.81
N SER A 70 18.93 15.69 -12.64
CA SER A 70 20.12 16.52 -12.81
C SER A 70 20.22 17.50 -11.64
N LEU A 71 21.03 17.19 -10.64
CA LEU A 71 21.31 18.09 -9.50
C LEU A 71 22.33 19.18 -9.85
N LYS A 72 22.84 19.19 -11.09
CA LYS A 72 23.94 20.06 -11.50
C LYS A 72 23.45 21.52 -11.57
N GLY A 73 24.00 22.38 -10.71
CA GLY A 73 23.67 23.81 -10.65
C GLY A 73 22.42 24.15 -9.83
N ILE A 74 21.78 23.18 -9.18
CA ILE A 74 20.58 23.40 -8.39
C ILE A 74 20.96 23.80 -6.96
N ASN A 75 20.71 25.06 -6.61
CA ASN A 75 20.76 25.50 -5.21
C ASN A 75 19.50 25.05 -4.47
N VAL A 76 19.64 24.39 -3.33
CA VAL A 76 18.51 23.95 -2.49
C VAL A 76 17.58 25.13 -2.15
N ALA A 77 18.14 26.31 -1.92
CA ALA A 77 17.39 27.55 -1.72
C ALA A 77 16.54 27.95 -2.93
N SER A 78 17.06 27.79 -4.15
CA SER A 78 16.31 28.07 -5.38
C SER A 78 15.18 27.08 -5.63
N VAL A 79 15.36 25.82 -5.20
CA VAL A 79 14.33 24.76 -5.29
C VAL A 79 13.18 25.05 -4.32
N LEU A 80 13.50 25.43 -3.09
CA LEU A 80 12.53 25.81 -2.07
C LEU A 80 11.85 27.15 -2.36
N ALA A 81 12.43 28.00 -3.20
CA ALA A 81 11.80 29.24 -3.65
C ALA A 81 10.88 29.03 -4.87
N GLN A 82 11.04 27.92 -5.60
CA GLN A 82 10.29 27.68 -6.83
C GLN A 82 8.83 27.29 -6.51
N PRO A 83 7.83 28.06 -6.99
CA PRO A 83 6.42 27.82 -6.64
C PRO A 83 5.91 26.42 -7.02
N LEU A 84 6.40 25.88 -8.13
CA LEU A 84 6.03 24.54 -8.61
C LEU A 84 6.43 23.45 -7.61
N THR A 85 7.66 23.49 -7.11
CA THR A 85 8.18 22.52 -6.15
C THR A 85 7.37 22.55 -4.85
N ILE A 86 7.14 23.76 -4.31
CA ILE A 86 6.39 23.96 -3.07
C ILE A 86 4.95 23.50 -3.23
N GLY A 87 4.31 23.87 -4.35
CA GLY A 87 2.93 23.50 -4.64
C GLY A 87 2.73 21.99 -4.69
N ILE A 88 3.63 21.26 -5.35
CA ILE A 88 3.57 19.80 -5.39
C ILE A 88 3.85 19.18 -4.01
N ALA A 89 4.88 19.66 -3.32
CA ALA A 89 5.24 19.14 -2.01
C ALA A 89 4.11 19.35 -0.98
N LEU A 90 3.52 20.54 -0.92
CA LEU A 90 2.37 20.84 -0.05
C LEU A 90 1.10 20.10 -0.50
N GLY A 91 0.88 19.95 -1.81
CA GLY A 91 -0.25 19.19 -2.33
C GLY A 91 -0.21 17.72 -1.90
N LEU A 92 0.98 17.10 -1.91
CA LEU A 92 1.19 15.74 -1.43
C LEU A 92 1.14 15.65 0.10
N LEU A 93 1.84 16.54 0.80
CA LEU A 93 1.98 16.48 2.25
C LEU A 93 0.70 16.86 2.99
N VAL A 94 -0.03 17.87 2.51
CA VAL A 94 -1.20 18.45 3.18
C VAL A 94 -2.48 18.16 2.41
N GLY A 95 -2.45 18.29 1.08
CA GLY A 95 -3.63 18.10 0.25
C GLY A 95 -4.21 16.68 0.34
N LYS A 96 -3.36 15.64 0.32
CA LYS A 96 -3.80 14.24 0.44
C LYS A 96 -4.43 13.91 1.80
N PRO A 97 -3.79 14.17 2.96
CA PRO A 97 -4.43 13.88 4.24
C PRO A 97 -5.69 14.72 4.45
N LEU A 98 -5.69 16.01 4.11
CA LEU A 98 -6.89 16.85 4.24
C LEU A 98 -8.03 16.36 3.34
N GLY A 99 -7.74 16.00 2.09
CA GLY A 99 -8.75 15.46 1.17
C GLY A 99 -9.34 14.15 1.68
N VAL A 100 -8.48 13.17 2.00
CA VAL A 100 -8.92 11.85 2.48
C VAL A 100 -9.76 11.98 3.75
N THR A 101 -9.31 12.78 4.72
CA THR A 101 -10.02 12.95 5.99
C THR A 101 -11.33 13.69 5.83
N LEU A 102 -11.36 14.77 5.03
CA LEU A 102 -12.57 15.56 4.79
C LEU A 102 -13.65 14.75 4.07
N PHE A 103 -13.29 14.05 2.98
CA PHE A 103 -14.25 13.24 2.24
C PHE A 103 -14.71 12.02 3.04
N SER A 104 -13.81 11.38 3.80
CA SER A 104 -14.21 10.30 4.72
C SER A 104 -15.15 10.81 5.81
N PHE A 105 -14.87 11.98 6.38
CA PHE A 105 -15.73 12.64 7.36
C PHE A 105 -17.12 12.95 6.78
N LEU A 106 -17.16 13.49 5.56
CA LEU A 106 -18.42 13.80 4.91
C LEU A 106 -19.23 12.54 4.59
N ALA A 107 -18.58 11.47 4.12
CA ALA A 107 -19.22 10.18 3.84
C ALA A 107 -19.81 9.54 5.11
N VAL A 108 -19.09 9.61 6.23
CA VAL A 108 -19.60 9.12 7.53
C VAL A 108 -20.73 10.01 8.05
N LYS A 109 -20.60 11.33 7.96
CA LYS A 109 -21.62 12.28 8.42
C LYS A 109 -22.93 12.18 7.63
N THR A 110 -22.84 11.85 6.34
CA THR A 110 -24.01 11.66 5.46
C THR A 110 -24.59 10.26 5.52
N ASN A 111 -24.07 9.38 6.39
CA ASN A 111 -24.45 7.96 6.50
C ASN A 111 -24.30 7.16 5.19
N ILE A 112 -23.45 7.61 4.27
CA ILE A 112 -23.08 6.85 3.06
C ILE A 112 -22.10 5.72 3.43
N ALA A 113 -21.25 5.95 4.43
CA ALA A 113 -20.29 4.98 4.94
C ALA A 113 -20.32 4.92 6.47
N VAL A 114 -19.90 3.78 7.02
CA VAL A 114 -19.74 3.59 8.47
C VAL A 114 -18.30 3.25 8.76
N LEU A 115 -17.76 3.78 9.86
CA LEU A 115 -16.40 3.48 10.29
C LEU A 115 -16.33 2.01 10.79
N PRO A 116 -15.43 1.17 10.26
CA PRO A 116 -15.33 -0.23 10.67
C PRO A 116 -14.96 -0.38 12.15
N ALA A 117 -15.35 -1.52 12.76
CA ALA A 117 -15.01 -1.82 14.14
C ALA A 117 -13.48 -1.79 14.35
N GLY A 118 -13.03 -1.05 15.37
CA GLY A 118 -11.61 -0.91 15.70
C GLY A 118 -10.85 0.18 14.92
N VAL A 119 -11.48 0.81 13.92
CA VAL A 119 -10.86 1.93 13.20
C VAL A 119 -11.22 3.26 13.88
N ARG A 120 -10.21 4.11 14.12
CA ARG A 120 -10.39 5.47 14.65
C ARG A 120 -10.11 6.51 13.58
N TRP A 121 -10.57 7.75 13.81
CA TRP A 121 -10.26 8.90 12.94
C TRP A 121 -8.76 9.15 12.77
N SER A 122 -7.97 8.85 13.79
CA SER A 122 -6.52 8.93 13.75
C SER A 122 -5.91 7.91 12.77
N HIS A 123 -6.43 6.68 12.67
CA HIS A 123 -6.03 5.74 11.61
C HIS A 123 -6.34 6.28 10.20
N ILE A 124 -7.47 6.97 10.00
CA ILE A 124 -7.80 7.60 8.71
C ILE A 124 -6.82 8.73 8.40
N ILE A 125 -6.50 9.57 9.38
CA ILE A 125 -5.53 10.66 9.21
C ILE A 125 -4.15 10.08 8.84
N GLY A 126 -3.69 9.06 9.56
CA GLY A 126 -2.42 8.39 9.28
C GLY A 126 -2.39 7.72 7.90
N ALA A 127 -3.46 7.03 7.53
CA ALA A 127 -3.60 6.45 6.19
C ALA A 127 -3.63 7.54 5.09
N GLY A 128 -4.30 8.67 5.35
CA GLY A 128 -4.31 9.82 4.46
C GLY A 128 -2.92 10.46 4.29
N MET A 129 -2.11 10.50 5.36
CA MET A 129 -0.72 10.94 5.31
C MET A 129 0.14 9.99 4.46
N LEU A 130 0.00 8.67 4.64
CA LEU A 130 0.69 7.68 3.78
C LEU A 130 0.21 7.72 2.32
N GLY A 131 -1.06 8.08 2.09
CA GLY A 131 -1.61 8.34 0.76
C GLY A 131 -0.99 9.56 0.06
N GLY A 132 -0.22 10.37 0.79
CA GLY A 132 0.62 11.44 0.26
C GLY A 132 1.89 10.96 -0.45
N ILE A 133 2.22 9.67 -0.40
CA ILE A 133 3.36 9.09 -1.10
C ILE A 133 3.03 8.99 -2.60
N GLY A 134 3.23 10.09 -3.31
CA GLY A 134 2.90 10.23 -4.72
C GLY A 134 3.95 9.65 -5.67
N PHE A 135 5.15 9.33 -5.18
CA PHE A 135 6.36 8.97 -5.95
C PHE A 135 6.12 8.51 -7.40
N THR A 136 5.73 7.25 -7.65
CA THR A 136 5.65 6.72 -9.02
C THR A 136 4.54 7.35 -9.87
N MET A 137 3.32 7.46 -9.34
CA MET A 137 2.19 8.03 -10.08
C MET A 137 2.34 9.53 -10.32
N SER A 138 2.85 10.29 -9.35
CA SER A 138 3.13 11.71 -9.50
C SER A 138 4.28 11.96 -10.46
N LEU A 139 5.34 11.13 -10.46
CA LEU A 139 6.40 11.22 -11.46
C LEU A 139 5.86 10.97 -12.87
N PHE A 140 5.00 9.95 -13.03
CA PHE A 140 4.34 9.68 -14.31
C PHE A 140 3.51 10.88 -14.79
N VAL A 141 2.64 11.41 -13.93
CA VAL A 141 1.79 12.57 -14.24
C VAL A 141 2.64 13.82 -14.54
N SER A 142 3.76 14.03 -13.84
CA SER A 142 4.65 15.17 -14.10
C SER A 142 5.29 15.12 -15.48
N ASN A 143 5.72 13.93 -15.93
CA ASN A 143 6.27 13.74 -17.27
C ASN A 143 5.23 13.99 -18.38
N LEU A 144 3.95 13.75 -18.10
CA LEU A 144 2.86 14.07 -19.04
C LEU A 144 2.48 15.56 -19.02
N SER A 145 2.69 16.23 -17.89
CA SER A 145 2.22 17.61 -17.66
C SER A 145 3.22 18.68 -18.09
N PHE A 146 4.53 18.39 -18.04
CA PHE A 146 5.58 19.38 -18.30
C PHE A 146 6.50 18.93 -19.44
N VAL A 147 6.71 19.81 -20.42
CA VAL A 147 7.56 19.54 -21.59
C VAL A 147 8.97 20.10 -21.40
N SER A 148 9.12 21.21 -20.66
CA SER A 148 10.42 21.84 -20.43
C SER A 148 11.26 21.02 -19.42
N PRO A 149 12.54 20.74 -19.72
CA PRO A 149 13.41 19.92 -18.87
C PRO A 149 13.63 20.53 -17.48
N ASP A 150 13.65 21.86 -17.36
CA ASP A 150 13.86 22.55 -16.08
C ASP A 150 12.67 22.36 -15.13
N LEU A 151 11.43 22.58 -15.61
CA LEU A 151 10.22 22.35 -14.80
C LEU A 151 10.05 20.86 -14.44
N LEU A 152 10.49 19.95 -15.30
CA LEU A 152 10.53 18.52 -14.98
C LEU A 152 11.48 18.25 -13.81
N ASN A 153 12.69 18.81 -13.81
CA ASN A 153 13.61 18.63 -12.68
C ASN A 153 13.04 19.20 -11.37
N TYR A 154 12.43 20.39 -11.39
CA TYR A 154 11.80 20.98 -10.21
C TYR A 154 10.61 20.16 -9.70
N SER A 155 9.75 19.66 -10.61
CA SER A 155 8.60 18.84 -10.22
C SER A 155 9.04 17.50 -9.62
N LYS A 156 10.02 16.81 -10.22
CA LYS A 156 10.59 15.57 -9.66
C LYS A 156 11.15 15.77 -8.25
N LEU A 157 11.87 16.88 -8.02
CA LEU A 157 12.37 17.25 -6.69
C LEU A 157 11.22 17.48 -5.71
N GLY A 158 10.19 18.23 -6.10
CA GLY A 158 9.02 18.49 -5.26
C GLY A 158 8.28 17.21 -4.88
N ILE A 159 8.11 16.29 -5.83
CA ILE A 159 7.48 14.98 -5.60
C ILE A 159 8.29 14.14 -4.62
N LEU A 160 9.62 14.09 -4.79
CA LEU A 160 10.52 13.34 -3.90
C LEU A 160 10.50 13.89 -2.47
N LEU A 161 10.68 15.21 -2.33
CA LEU A 161 10.64 15.87 -1.01
C LEU A 161 9.28 15.69 -0.35
N GLY A 162 8.19 15.94 -1.09
CA GLY A 162 6.83 15.75 -0.59
C GLY A 162 6.55 14.31 -0.16
N SER A 163 6.97 13.33 -0.96
CA SER A 163 6.76 11.90 -0.67
C SER A 163 7.57 11.44 0.54
N ILE A 164 8.83 11.89 0.69
CA ILE A 164 9.65 11.54 1.86
C ILE A 164 9.06 12.16 3.13
N LEU A 165 8.66 13.43 3.08
CA LEU A 165 8.03 14.10 4.23
C LEU A 165 6.71 13.44 4.62
N SER A 166 5.87 13.09 3.64
CA SER A 166 4.61 12.38 3.84
C SER A 166 4.83 10.98 4.42
N ALA A 167 5.80 10.23 3.90
CA ALA A 167 6.15 8.91 4.43
C ALA A 167 6.66 8.99 5.88
N ALA A 168 7.57 9.93 6.16
CA ALA A 168 8.09 10.13 7.52
C ALA A 168 6.99 10.56 8.48
N ALA A 169 6.17 11.56 8.11
CA ALA A 169 5.06 12.04 8.94
C ALA A 169 4.01 10.95 9.20
N GLY A 170 3.59 10.23 8.16
CA GLY A 170 2.61 9.15 8.27
C GLY A 170 3.11 7.98 9.12
N LEU A 171 4.37 7.57 8.94
CA LEU A 171 4.98 6.51 9.73
C LEU A 171 5.14 6.92 11.19
N LEU A 172 5.66 8.12 11.48
CA LEU A 172 5.78 8.63 12.85
C LEU A 172 4.43 8.76 13.54
N PHE A 173 3.40 9.23 12.82
CA PHE A 173 2.06 9.38 13.35
C PHE A 173 1.45 8.01 13.74
N LEU A 174 1.49 7.04 12.82
CA LEU A 174 0.91 5.71 13.05
C LEU A 174 1.68 4.89 14.09
N THR A 175 3.01 4.98 14.11
CA THR A 175 3.84 4.31 15.12
C THR A 175 3.59 4.87 16.52
N CYS A 176 3.49 6.20 16.65
CA CYS A 176 3.14 6.85 17.91
C CYS A 176 1.74 6.40 18.37
N GLU A 177 0.76 6.38 17.46
CA GLU A 177 -0.60 5.95 17.76
C GLU A 177 -0.68 4.48 18.21
N CYS A 178 0.04 3.59 17.53
CA CYS A 178 0.14 2.17 17.88
C CYS A 178 0.73 1.99 19.28
N SER A 179 1.80 2.73 19.60
CA SER A 179 2.44 2.67 20.92
C SER A 179 1.53 3.14 22.06
N LEU A 180 0.70 4.16 21.81
CA LEU A 180 -0.27 4.69 22.78
C LEU A 180 -1.42 3.71 22.99
N GLN A 181 -1.85 3.01 21.95
CA GLN A 181 -2.90 2.00 22.06
C GLN A 181 -2.44 0.79 22.87
N SER A 182 -1.24 0.26 22.57
CA SER A 182 -0.64 -0.83 23.35
C SER A 182 -0.50 -0.48 24.84
N ARG A 183 -0.12 0.76 25.16
CA ARG A 183 -0.05 1.24 26.55
C ARG A 183 -1.42 1.36 27.22
N ARG A 184 -2.47 1.76 26.48
CA ARG A 184 -3.84 1.86 27.03
C ARG A 184 -4.45 0.48 27.31
N GLU A 185 -4.21 -0.49 26.44
CA GLU A 185 -4.65 -1.87 26.63
C GLU A 185 -3.94 -2.53 27.82
N ALA A 186 -2.63 -2.27 28.00
CA ALA A 186 -1.88 -2.73 29.18
C ALA A 186 -2.35 -2.07 30.50
N ALA A 187 -2.87 -0.85 30.45
CA ALA A 187 -3.37 -0.14 31.62
C ALA A 187 -4.84 -0.48 31.98
N SER A 188 -5.63 -1.03 31.05
CA SER A 188 -7.01 -1.46 31.33
C SER A 188 -7.12 -2.94 31.73
N SER A 189 -6.02 -3.68 31.66
CA SER A 189 -5.91 -5.10 32.04
C SER A 189 -5.19 -5.31 33.37
N ALA A 190 -4.82 -4.21 34.05
CA ALA A 190 -4.31 -4.15 35.42
C ALA A 190 -5.36 -3.49 36.33
#